data_AF-A0AA96WDD0-F1
#
_entry.id   AF-A0AA96WDD0-F1
#
_cell.length_a   1.000
_cell.length_b   1.000
_cell.length_c   1.000
_cell.angle_alpha   90.00
_cell.angle_beta   90.00
_cell.angle_gamma   90.00
#
_symmetry.space_group_name_H-M   'P 1'
#
loop_
_entity.id
_entity.type
_entity.pdbx_description
1 polymer ?
#
loop_
_entity_poly.entity_id
_entity_poly.type
_entity_poly.pdbx_seq_one_letter_code
_entity_poly.pdbx_strand_id
1 'polypeptide(L)' 'MNIFKVFGDTIRYLYEGATALFSPDHDHYPNIGVQPFTGEPYSEWVPPADQKLK' A
#
# COMPACT_ATOMS: atom_id res chain seq x y z
N MET A 1 -17.88 -15.17 31.01
CA MET A 1 -16.66 -15.03 30.19
C MET A 1 -15.92 -16.36 30.26
N ASN A 2 -15.73 -17.05 29.13
CA ASN A 2 -15.14 -18.39 29.13
C ASN A 2 -13.62 -18.27 29.02
N ILE A 3 -12.89 -18.70 30.05
CA ILE A 3 -11.42 -18.61 30.13
C ILE A 3 -10.74 -19.35 28.95
N PHE A 4 -11.35 -20.43 28.48
CA PHE A 4 -10.87 -21.19 27.32
C PHE A 4 -10.99 -20.38 26.02
N LYS A 5 -12.00 -19.53 25.90
CA LYS A 5 -12.18 -18.65 24.75
C LYS A 5 -11.09 -17.57 24.71
N VAL A 6 -10.81 -16.93 25.84
CA VAL A 6 -9.77 -15.90 25.97
C VAL A 6 -8.38 -16.47 25.65
N PHE A 7 -8.10 -17.69 26.13
CA PHE A 7 -6.84 -18.36 25.84
C PHE A 7 -6.68 -18.71 24.36
N GLY A 8 -7.73 -19.25 23.72
CA GLY A 8 -7.74 -19.52 22.28
C GLY A 8 -7.56 -18.25 21.44
N ASP A 9 -8.23 -17.16 21.81
CA ASP A 9 -8.10 -15.87 21.11
C ASP A 9 -6.68 -15.29 21.25
N THR A 10 -6.04 -15.48 22.41
CA THR A 10 -4.65 -15.03 22.64
C THR A 10 -3.65 -15.80 21.79
N ILE A 11 -3.74 -17.13 21.75
CA ILE A 11 -2.87 -17.97 20.92
C ILE A 11 -3.05 -17.61 19.45
N ARG A 12 -4.28 -17.41 19.00
CA ARG A 12 -4.59 -17.02 17.63
C ARG A 12 -3.93 -15.68 17.26
N TYR A 13 -4.07 -14.66 18.12
CA TYR A 13 -3.45 -13.36 17.89
C TYR A 13 -1.91 -13.43 17.80
N LEU A 14 -1.29 -14.18 18.71
CA LEU A 14 0.16 -14.39 18.69
C LEU A 14 0.61 -15.14 17.44
N TYR A 15 -0.14 -16.15 17.02
CA TYR A 15 0.15 -16.93 15.82
C TYR A 15 0.01 -16.08 14.54
N GLU A 16 -1.09 -15.33 14.40
CA GLU A 16 -1.30 -14.41 13.28
C GLU A 16 -0.18 -13.37 13.18
N GLY A 17 0.24 -12.78 14.30
CA GLY A 17 1.36 -11.84 14.33
C GLY A 17 2.71 -12.48 13.98
N ALA A 18 2.98 -13.69 14.49
CA ALA A 18 4.19 -14.44 14.15
C ALA A 18 4.21 -14.83 12.66
N THR A 19 3.08 -15.27 12.11
CA THR A 19 2.93 -15.56 10.69
C THR A 19 3.11 -14.29 9.86
N ALA A 20 2.56 -13.14 10.25
CA ALA A 20 2.77 -11.88 9.53
C ALA A 20 4.25 -11.47 9.50
N LEU A 21 4.98 -11.61 10.60
CA LEU A 21 6.38 -11.16 10.72
C LEU A 21 7.40 -12.14 10.13
N PHE A 22 7.14 -13.44 10.25
CA PHE A 22 8.11 -14.49 9.92
C PHE A 22 7.68 -15.39 8.77
N SER A 23 6.56 -15.11 8.10
CA SER A 23 6.23 -15.86 6.88
C SER A 23 7.24 -15.56 5.77
N PRO A 24 7.63 -16.57 4.99
CA PRO A 24 8.49 -16.39 3.81
C PRO A 24 7.88 -15.50 2.72
N ASP A 25 6.59 -15.19 2.81
CA ASP A 25 5.73 -14.83 1.69
C ASP A 25 5.24 -13.37 1.71
N HIS A 26 5.89 -12.46 2.45
CA HIS A 26 5.53 -11.03 2.44
C HIS A 26 6.41 -10.15 1.54
N ASP A 27 7.43 -10.73 0.89
CA ASP A 27 8.28 -10.01 -0.06
C ASP A 27 7.75 -10.05 -1.51
N HIS A 28 6.42 -10.12 -1.69
CA HIS A 28 5.77 -9.91 -2.99
C HIS A 28 5.63 -8.42 -3.31
N TYR A 29 6.67 -7.64 -3.05
CA TYR A 29 6.75 -6.33 -3.66
C TYR A 29 6.81 -6.55 -5.16
N PRO A 30 6.01 -5.83 -5.97
CA PRO A 30 6.17 -5.90 -7.40
C PRO A 30 7.64 -5.61 -7.74
N ASN A 31 8.24 -6.42 -8.63
CA ASN A 31 9.67 -6.36 -8.98
C ASN A 31 10.15 -4.95 -9.39
N ILE A 32 9.21 -4.07 -9.71
CA ILE A 32 9.40 -2.63 -9.86
C ILE A 32 8.28 -1.93 -9.08
N GLY A 33 8.59 -0.83 -8.41
CA GLY A 33 7.58 0.07 -7.86
C GLY A 33 6.73 0.61 -9.00
N VAL A 34 5.56 0.01 -9.23
CA VAL A 34 4.63 0.52 -10.25
C VAL A 34 4.09 1.82 -9.68
N GLN A 35 4.52 2.95 -10.24
CA GLN A 35 3.98 4.25 -9.92
C GLN A 35 2.46 4.18 -10.19
N PRO A 36 1.61 4.27 -9.16
CA PRO A 36 0.16 4.04 -9.33
C PRO A 36 -0.55 5.17 -10.08
N PHE A 37 0.16 6.26 -10.32
CA PHE A 37 -0.31 7.40 -11.10
C PHE A 37 0.61 7.55 -12.30
N THR A 38 0.06 7.36 -13.50
CA THR A 38 0.57 8.09 -14.66
C THR A 38 0.54 9.57 -14.27
N GLY A 39 1.66 10.28 -14.41
CA GLY A 39 1.76 11.69 -14.05
C GLY A 39 0.93 12.58 -14.98
N GLU A 40 -0.38 12.33 -15.07
CA GLU A 40 -1.30 13.15 -15.83
C GLU A 40 -1.28 14.55 -15.21
N PRO A 41 -0.94 15.57 -16.01
CA PRO A 41 -0.90 16.92 -15.50
C PRO A 41 -2.32 17.32 -15.08
N TYR A 42 -2.43 17.97 -13.91
CA TYR A 42 -3.70 18.48 -13.37
C TYR A 42 -4.41 19.50 -14.29
N SER A 43 -3.70 20.02 -15.31
CA SER A 43 -4.22 20.93 -16.30
C SER A 43 -3.37 20.90 -17.57
N GLU A 44 -3.97 21.22 -18.71
CA GLU A 44 -3.23 21.54 -19.94
C GLU A 44 -2.28 22.73 -19.69
N TRP A 45 -1.11 22.70 -20.32
CA TRP A 45 -0.20 23.83 -20.25
C TRP A 45 -0.83 25.05 -20.96
N VAL A 46 -1.06 26.12 -20.20
CA VAL A 46 -1.54 27.39 -20.76
C VAL A 46 -0.34 28.27 -21.05
N PRO A 47 -0.01 28.55 -22.33
CA PRO A 47 1.02 29.52 -22.68
C PRO A 47 0.66 30.89 -22.09
N PRO A 48 1.65 31.66 -21.61
CA PRO A 48 1.41 33.05 -21.25
C PRO A 48 0.91 33.84 -22.47
N ALA A 49 0.05 34.84 -22.21
CA ALA A 49 -0.77 35.51 -23.23
C ALA A 49 0.04 36.22 -24.35
N ASP A 50 1.32 36.44 -24.12
CA ASP A 50 2.31 37.00 -25.03
C ASP A 50 2.88 35.99 -26.03
N GLN A 51 2.66 34.69 -25.84
CA GLN A 51 3.13 33.62 -26.72
C GLN A 51 2.10 33.21 -27.78
N LYS A 52 1.28 34.16 -28.26
CA LYS A 52 0.55 34.02 -29.53
C LYS A 52 1.26 34.82 -30.63
N LEU A 53 2.47 34.42 -30.96
CA LEU A 53 3.24 35.00 -32.07
C LEU A 53 3.94 33.91 -32.87
N LYS A 54 3.17 33.25 -33.74
CA LYS A 54 3.35 33.17 -35.21
C LYS A 54 2.44 32.10 -35.80
#